data_AF-A0A957Y0Q8-F1
#
_entry.id   AF-A0A957Y0Q8-F1
#
_cell.length_a   1.000
_cell.length_b   1.000
_cell.length_c   1.000
_cell.angle_alpha   90.00
_cell.angle_beta   90.00
_cell.angle_gamma   90.00
#
_symmetry.space_group_name_H-M   'P 1'
#
loop_
_entity.id
_entity.type
_entity.pdbx_description
1 polymer ?
#
loop_
_entity_poly.entity_id
_entity_poly.type
_entity_poly.pdbx_seq_one_letter_code
_entity_poly.pdbx_strand_id
1 'polypeptide(L)'
;MVIGALVVYTNYVSGCDSGVVSFPLWGIAGLLMLLVLTERFEIVRLADTQPRQNAILLVVLRAVLVQAIVWLDCTGLAIILYPVVPFAAYFSLGKITGRIVGLAYWMFVSANAFIANGARLLANFDRLTITVIFTLLTIFMLRIADLIDREMRRAQHTRELLARLETSHRQLQAYASQVAELATAEERNRLARDIHDSVGHHLTAINIQLEKAIAFRQRDPDQADQSVRDAKASAEAALQDVRESVGALRQGGDTFSLRQS
;
A
#
# COMPACT_ATOMS: atom_id res chain seq x y z
N MET A 1 -42.10 -4.95 23.26
CA MET A 1 -42.07 -3.82 22.29
C MET A 1 -42.26 -4.29 20.84
N VAL A 2 -41.61 -5.38 20.39
CA VAL A 2 -41.68 -5.88 19.00
C VAL A 2 -43.07 -6.37 18.55
N ILE A 3 -43.81 -7.10 19.40
CA ILE A 3 -45.16 -7.59 19.08
C ILE A 3 -46.17 -6.43 18.92
N GLY A 4 -45.99 -5.35 19.69
CA GLY A 4 -46.84 -4.15 19.59
C GLY A 4 -46.65 -3.41 18.27
N ALA A 5 -45.40 -3.26 17.80
CA ALA A 5 -45.12 -2.63 16.50
C ALA A 5 -45.71 -3.43 15.32
N LEU A 6 -45.79 -4.77 15.46
CA LEU A 6 -46.28 -5.68 14.44
C LEU A 6 -47.81 -5.62 14.27
N VAL A 7 -48.55 -5.54 15.39
CA VAL A 7 -50.01 -5.35 15.38
C VAL A 7 -50.38 -3.99 14.79
N VAL A 8 -49.59 -2.95 15.08
CA VAL A 8 -49.85 -1.59 14.55
C VAL A 8 -49.58 -1.50 13.05
N TYR A 9 -48.51 -2.10 12.53
CA TYR A 9 -48.24 -2.11 11.09
C TYR A 9 -49.36 -2.80 10.29
N THR A 10 -49.85 -3.93 10.79
CA THR A 10 -50.93 -4.69 10.13
C THR A 10 -52.26 -3.90 10.13
N ASN A 11 -52.54 -3.17 11.22
CA ASN A 11 -53.70 -2.27 11.32
C ASN A 11 -53.53 -0.97 10.50
N TYR A 12 -52.30 -0.51 10.28
CA TYR A 12 -52.01 0.68 9.47
C TYR A 12 -52.22 0.40 7.99
N VAL A 13 -51.73 -0.74 7.49
CA VAL A 13 -51.92 -1.16 6.09
C VAL A 13 -53.41 -1.35 5.77
N SER A 14 -54.19 -1.95 6.68
CA SER A 14 -55.65 -2.02 6.50
C SER A 14 -56.34 -0.65 6.61
N GLY A 15 -55.75 0.30 7.34
CA GLY A 15 -56.16 1.71 7.39
C GLY A 15 -55.87 2.49 6.10
N CYS A 16 -54.80 2.15 5.37
CA CYS A 16 -54.50 2.72 4.04
C CYS A 16 -55.48 2.22 2.98
N ASP A 17 -55.79 0.91 2.95
CA ASP A 17 -56.76 0.33 2.00
C ASP A 17 -58.19 0.87 2.18
N SER A 18 -58.54 1.29 3.41
CA SER A 18 -59.84 1.89 3.72
C SER A 18 -59.92 3.41 3.48
N GLY A 19 -58.82 4.05 3.03
CA GLY A 19 -58.77 5.48 2.74
C GLY A 19 -58.81 6.39 3.99
N VAL A 20 -58.64 5.82 5.19
CA VAL A 20 -58.77 6.53 6.48
C VAL A 20 -57.48 7.29 6.84
N VAL A 21 -56.34 6.91 6.26
CA VAL A 21 -55.03 7.46 6.58
C VAL A 21 -54.39 8.08 5.32
N SER A 22 -54.47 9.39 5.17
CA SER A 22 -53.77 10.15 4.12
C SER A 22 -52.65 11.00 4.73
N PHE A 23 -51.42 10.50 4.71
CA PHE A 23 -50.26 11.29 5.12
C PHE A 23 -49.76 12.18 3.97
N PRO A 24 -49.36 13.44 4.23
CA PRO A 24 -48.87 14.31 3.17
C PRO A 24 -47.51 13.88 2.62
N LEU A 25 -47.38 13.86 1.29
CA LEU A 25 -46.15 13.51 0.55
C LEU A 25 -44.92 14.34 0.97
N TRP A 26 -45.11 15.58 1.43
CA TRP A 26 -44.02 16.43 1.90
C TRP A 26 -43.34 15.91 3.18
N GLY A 27 -44.07 15.16 4.03
CA GLY A 27 -43.51 14.54 5.23
C GLY A 27 -42.52 13.42 4.90
N ILE A 28 -42.87 12.58 3.92
CA ILE A 28 -41.99 11.50 3.43
C ILE A 28 -40.76 12.09 2.73
N ALA A 29 -40.95 13.13 1.91
CA ALA A 29 -39.84 13.83 1.24
C ALA A 29 -38.86 14.46 2.25
N GLY A 30 -39.36 15.05 3.34
CA GLY A 30 -38.53 15.58 4.42
C GLY A 30 -37.68 14.51 5.12
N LEU A 31 -38.25 13.34 5.41
CA LEU A 31 -37.52 12.21 6.01
C LEU A 31 -36.47 11.63 5.05
N LEU A 32 -36.78 11.52 3.77
CA LEU A 32 -35.82 11.09 2.74
C LEU A 32 -34.66 12.09 2.60
N MET A 33 -34.95 13.39 2.65
CA MET A 33 -33.90 14.42 2.64
C MET A 33 -33.00 14.30 3.87
N LEU A 34 -33.58 14.07 5.04
CA LEU A 34 -32.82 13.87 6.28
C LEU A 34 -31.95 12.61 6.22
N LEU A 35 -32.46 11.51 5.65
CA LEU A 35 -31.68 10.30 5.40
C LEU A 35 -30.46 10.58 4.49
N VAL A 36 -30.66 11.30 3.38
CA VAL A 36 -29.55 11.67 2.47
C VAL A 36 -28.54 12.57 3.18
N LEU A 37 -29.00 13.49 4.03
CA LEU A 37 -28.09 14.31 4.84
C LEU A 37 -27.26 13.46 5.80
N THR A 38 -27.83 12.42 6.41
CA THR A 38 -27.04 11.49 7.25
C THR A 38 -25.98 10.74 6.45
N GLU A 39 -26.28 10.30 5.22
CA GLU A 39 -25.29 9.67 4.32
C GLU A 39 -24.14 10.63 3.99
N ARG A 40 -24.48 11.87 3.63
CA ARG A 40 -23.49 12.89 3.27
C ARG A 40 -22.60 13.26 4.45
N PHE A 41 -23.18 13.36 5.63
CA PHE A 41 -22.43 13.65 6.85
C PHE A 41 -21.44 12.53 7.21
N GLU A 42 -21.84 11.28 7.04
CA GLU A 42 -21.00 10.12 7.32
C GLU A 42 -19.80 10.04 6.38
N ILE A 43 -19.98 10.25 5.07
CA ILE A 43 -18.87 10.24 4.09
C ILE A 43 -17.82 11.31 4.40
N VAL A 44 -18.26 12.53 4.78
CA VAL A 44 -17.34 13.63 5.12
C VAL A 44 -16.59 13.34 6.41
N ARG A 45 -17.24 12.73 7.40
CA ARG A 45 -16.61 12.37 8.68
C ARG A 45 -15.81 11.08 8.65
N LEU A 46 -16.01 10.16 7.70
CA LEU A 46 -15.17 8.96 7.54
C LEU A 46 -13.72 9.29 7.11
N ALA A 47 -13.46 10.52 6.67
CA ALA A 47 -12.10 11.03 6.46
C ALA A 47 -11.35 11.27 7.79
N ASP A 48 -12.08 11.43 8.90
CA ASP A 48 -11.54 11.61 10.25
C ASP A 48 -11.88 10.37 11.11
N THR A 49 -10.97 9.93 11.98
CA THR A 49 -11.20 8.75 12.83
C THR A 49 -12.32 9.00 13.84
N GLN A 50 -13.57 8.70 13.45
CA GLN A 50 -14.73 8.94 14.29
C GLN A 50 -14.77 7.95 15.47
N PRO A 51 -15.07 8.39 16.70
CA PRO A 51 -15.20 7.47 17.84
C PRO A 51 -16.38 6.52 17.63
N ARG A 52 -16.22 5.25 18.03
CA ARG A 52 -17.22 4.17 17.83
C ARG A 52 -18.64 4.53 18.29
N GLN A 53 -18.78 5.35 19.33
CA GLN A 53 -20.09 5.77 19.85
C GLN A 53 -20.89 6.59 18.81
N ASN A 54 -20.22 7.48 18.07
CA ASN A 54 -20.88 8.31 17.06
C ASN A 54 -21.34 7.48 15.85
N ALA A 55 -20.57 6.46 15.48
CA ALA A 55 -20.95 5.52 14.42
C ALA A 55 -22.21 4.72 14.82
N ILE A 56 -22.28 4.24 16.06
CA ILE A 56 -23.48 3.55 16.57
C ILE A 56 -24.69 4.50 16.55
N LEU A 57 -24.54 5.74 17.03
CA LEU A 57 -25.61 6.74 17.02
C LEU A 57 -26.14 7.00 15.61
N LEU A 58 -25.26 7.11 14.60
CA LEU A 58 -25.66 7.32 13.21
C LEU A 58 -26.39 6.10 12.62
N VAL A 59 -25.91 4.88 12.89
CA VAL A 59 -26.59 3.65 12.44
C VAL A 59 -27.97 3.51 13.10
N VAL A 60 -28.08 3.81 14.40
CA VAL A 60 -29.36 3.78 15.13
C VAL A 60 -30.31 4.85 14.59
N LEU A 61 -29.83 6.08 14.39
CA LEU A 61 -30.61 7.17 13.81
C LEU A 61 -31.14 6.78 12.42
N ARG A 62 -30.28 6.20 11.57
CA ARG A 62 -30.65 5.70 10.24
C ARG A 62 -31.71 4.60 10.32
N ALA A 63 -31.54 3.64 11.22
CA ALA A 63 -32.53 2.58 11.46
C ALA A 63 -33.90 3.15 11.85
N VAL A 64 -33.93 4.14 12.74
CA VAL A 64 -35.16 4.83 13.17
C VAL A 64 -35.80 5.59 12.02
N LEU A 65 -35.02 6.30 11.20
CA LEU A 65 -35.54 7.05 10.05
C LEU A 65 -36.13 6.12 8.99
N VAL A 66 -35.43 5.03 8.64
CA VAL A 66 -35.93 4.03 7.70
C VAL A 66 -37.22 3.41 8.24
N GLN A 67 -37.27 3.09 9.53
CA GLN A 67 -38.47 2.52 10.14
C GLN A 67 -39.65 3.51 10.13
N ALA A 68 -39.40 4.80 10.34
CA ALA A 68 -40.42 5.84 10.26
C ALA A 68 -40.94 6.02 8.82
N ILE A 69 -40.06 6.01 7.81
CA ILE A 69 -40.44 6.10 6.39
C ILE A 69 -41.31 4.91 5.99
N VAL A 70 -40.94 3.69 6.39
CA VAL A 70 -41.71 2.46 6.09
C VAL A 70 -43.08 2.49 6.75
N TRP A 71 -43.21 3.08 7.95
CA TRP A 71 -44.50 3.22 8.63
C TRP A 71 -45.42 4.26 7.99
N LEU A 72 -44.87 5.25 7.29
CA LEU A 72 -45.64 6.30 6.64
C LEU A 72 -45.99 5.95 5.19
N ASP A 73 -45.29 4.97 4.60
CA ASP A 73 -45.47 4.55 3.23
C ASP A 73 -46.56 3.47 3.11
N CYS A 74 -47.74 3.88 2.64
CA CYS A 74 -48.83 2.95 2.31
C CYS A 74 -48.54 2.08 1.07
N THR A 75 -47.57 2.44 0.22
CA THR A 75 -47.31 1.72 -1.06
C THR A 75 -46.48 0.45 -0.89
N GLY A 76 -45.76 0.33 0.23
CA GLY A 76 -44.84 -0.78 0.51
C GLY A 76 -43.50 -0.72 -0.23
N LEU A 77 -43.25 0.33 -1.03
CA LEU A 77 -42.00 0.53 -1.76
C LEU A 77 -40.84 0.92 -0.84
N ALA A 78 -41.12 1.55 0.30
CA ALA A 78 -40.13 1.97 1.28
C ALA A 78 -39.32 0.80 1.88
N ILE A 79 -39.78 -0.45 1.75
CA ILE A 79 -39.01 -1.65 2.12
C ILE A 79 -37.64 -1.71 1.41
N ILE A 80 -37.51 -1.10 0.22
CA ILE A 80 -36.25 -1.04 -0.53
C ILE A 80 -35.16 -0.27 0.24
N LEU A 81 -35.51 0.54 1.24
CA LEU A 81 -34.52 1.25 2.07
C LEU A 81 -33.91 0.39 3.18
N TYR A 82 -34.52 -0.73 3.56
CA TYR A 82 -34.00 -1.57 4.64
C TYR A 82 -32.56 -2.09 4.45
N PRO A 83 -32.09 -2.46 3.23
CA PRO A 83 -30.70 -2.87 3.01
C PRO A 83 -29.66 -1.75 3.20
N VAL A 84 -30.07 -0.48 3.24
CA VAL A 84 -29.17 0.66 3.46
C VAL A 84 -28.57 0.63 4.87
N VAL A 85 -29.36 0.21 5.87
CA VAL A 85 -28.92 0.14 7.28
C VAL A 85 -27.78 -0.87 7.50
N PRO A 86 -27.88 -2.15 7.10
CA PRO A 86 -26.79 -3.11 7.24
C PRO A 86 -25.58 -2.77 6.38
N PHE A 87 -25.79 -2.13 5.22
CA PHE A 87 -24.69 -1.64 4.39
C PHE A 87 -23.89 -0.54 5.11
N ALA A 88 -24.56 0.47 5.66
CA ALA A 88 -23.89 1.50 6.44
C ALA A 88 -23.22 0.94 7.71
N ALA A 89 -23.88 -0.01 8.40
CA ALA A 89 -23.30 -0.69 9.56
C ALA A 89 -22.05 -1.52 9.20
N TYR A 90 -21.98 -2.08 7.98
CA TYR A 90 -20.82 -2.82 7.50
C TYR A 90 -19.58 -1.91 7.40
N PHE A 91 -19.74 -0.70 6.84
CA PHE A 91 -18.63 0.24 6.66
C PHE A 91 -18.23 0.96 7.95
N SER A 92 -19.19 1.32 8.80
CA SER A 92 -18.93 2.10 10.01
C SER A 92 -18.53 1.26 11.22
N LEU A 93 -19.17 0.10 11.43
CA LEU A 93 -18.99 -0.75 12.62
C LEU A 93 -18.28 -2.08 12.31
N GLY A 94 -18.04 -2.35 11.02
CA GLY A 94 -17.30 -3.51 10.53
C GLY A 94 -18.17 -4.65 10.01
N LYS A 95 -17.50 -5.59 9.35
CA LYS A 95 -18.12 -6.67 8.55
C LYS A 95 -19.09 -7.56 9.33
N ILE A 96 -18.73 -7.89 10.57
CA ILE A 96 -19.53 -8.79 11.42
C ILE A 96 -20.84 -8.09 11.82
N THR A 97 -20.74 -6.84 12.28
CA THR A 97 -21.89 -6.03 12.67
C THR A 97 -22.85 -5.83 11.50
N GLY A 98 -22.36 -5.48 10.31
CA GLY A 98 -23.19 -5.35 9.11
C GLY A 98 -23.94 -6.63 8.75
N ARG A 99 -23.29 -7.80 8.87
CA ARG A 99 -23.93 -9.10 8.62
C ARG A 99 -24.98 -9.46 9.67
N ILE A 100 -24.70 -9.19 10.96
CA ILE A 100 -25.67 -9.42 12.06
C ILE A 100 -26.89 -8.53 11.87
N VAL A 101 -26.69 -7.24 11.58
CA VAL A 101 -27.77 -6.29 11.31
C VAL A 101 -28.56 -6.73 10.07
N GLY A 102 -27.89 -7.15 9.00
CA GLY A 102 -28.55 -7.63 7.79
C GLY A 102 -29.42 -8.86 8.03
N LEU A 103 -28.91 -9.83 8.79
CA LEU A 103 -29.67 -11.01 9.20
C LEU A 103 -30.86 -10.66 10.09
N ALA A 104 -30.70 -9.69 11.01
CA ALA A 104 -31.79 -9.24 11.87
C ALA A 104 -32.92 -8.57 11.05
N TYR A 105 -32.58 -7.70 10.10
CA TYR A 105 -33.56 -7.09 9.18
C TYR A 105 -34.24 -8.13 8.29
N TRP A 106 -33.48 -9.09 7.76
CA TRP A 106 -34.04 -10.18 6.96
C TRP A 106 -34.99 -11.07 7.74
N MET A 107 -34.62 -11.43 8.97
CA MET A 107 -35.48 -12.20 9.86
C MET A 107 -36.76 -11.42 10.20
N PHE A 108 -36.64 -10.11 10.44
CA PHE A 108 -37.78 -9.23 10.72
C PHE A 108 -38.75 -9.15 9.54
N VAL A 109 -38.25 -8.92 8.32
CA VAL A 109 -39.07 -8.85 7.09
C VAL A 109 -39.73 -10.20 6.82
N SER A 110 -38.99 -11.30 6.94
CA SER A 110 -39.51 -12.66 6.70
C SER A 110 -40.56 -13.07 7.73
N ALA A 111 -40.36 -12.74 9.00
CA ALA A 111 -41.34 -12.99 10.07
C ALA A 111 -42.64 -12.20 9.84
N ASN A 112 -42.54 -10.93 9.41
CA ASN A 112 -43.71 -10.14 9.05
C ASN A 112 -44.49 -10.76 7.88
N ALA A 113 -43.77 -11.19 6.83
CA ALA A 113 -44.39 -11.87 5.69
C ALA A 113 -45.07 -13.19 6.12
N PHE A 114 -44.49 -13.94 7.05
CA PHE A 114 -45.06 -15.18 7.56
C PHE A 114 -46.30 -14.96 8.42
N ILE A 115 -46.25 -14.06 9.41
CA ILE A 115 -47.35 -13.83 10.35
C ILE A 115 -48.61 -13.34 9.63
N ALA A 116 -48.43 -12.44 8.66
CA ALA A 116 -49.57 -11.85 7.98
C ALA A 116 -50.19 -12.76 6.89
N ASN A 117 -49.50 -13.81 6.46
CA ASN A 117 -49.99 -14.77 5.45
C ASN A 117 -50.37 -16.14 6.05
N GLY A 118 -49.94 -16.45 7.29
CA GLY A 118 -50.10 -17.78 7.89
C GLY A 118 -49.44 -18.88 7.06
N ALA A 119 -50.02 -20.09 7.05
CA ALA A 119 -49.53 -21.22 6.25
C ALA A 119 -49.75 -21.06 4.72
N ARG A 120 -50.41 -19.98 4.27
CA ARG A 120 -50.70 -19.70 2.85
C ARG A 120 -49.65 -18.79 2.20
N LEU A 121 -48.40 -18.92 2.60
CA LEU A 121 -47.30 -18.10 2.09
C LEU A 121 -47.12 -18.19 0.56
N LEU A 122 -47.42 -19.35 -0.03
CA LEU A 122 -47.37 -19.59 -1.49
C LEU A 122 -48.57 -19.00 -2.26
N ALA A 123 -49.66 -18.62 -1.58
CA ALA A 123 -50.87 -18.09 -2.24
C ALA A 123 -50.80 -16.58 -2.49
N ASN A 124 -49.93 -15.85 -1.77
CA ASN A 124 -49.80 -14.40 -1.85
C ASN A 124 -48.52 -14.01 -2.61
N PHE A 125 -48.60 -14.03 -3.95
CA PHE A 125 -47.47 -13.77 -4.85
C PHE A 125 -46.78 -12.42 -4.61
N ASP A 126 -47.52 -11.37 -4.24
CA ASP A 126 -46.95 -10.03 -4.05
C ASP A 126 -45.95 -9.98 -2.87
N ARG A 127 -46.31 -10.56 -1.73
CA ARG A 127 -45.46 -10.54 -0.53
C ARG A 127 -44.25 -11.46 -0.64
N LEU A 128 -44.43 -12.63 -1.26
CA LEU A 128 -43.32 -13.54 -1.56
C LEU A 128 -42.29 -12.85 -2.47
N THR A 129 -42.77 -12.17 -3.52
CA THR A 129 -41.92 -11.41 -4.45
C THR A 129 -41.12 -10.33 -3.72
N ILE A 130 -41.75 -9.55 -2.83
CA ILE A 130 -41.07 -8.51 -2.04
C ILE A 130 -39.99 -9.11 -1.13
N THR A 131 -40.27 -10.21 -0.42
CA THR A 131 -39.28 -10.86 0.44
C THR A 131 -38.10 -11.42 -0.36
N VAL A 132 -38.34 -12.00 -1.52
CA VAL A 132 -37.29 -12.50 -2.42
C VAL A 132 -36.41 -11.36 -2.93
N ILE A 133 -37.02 -10.26 -3.44
CA ILE A 133 -36.29 -9.08 -3.90
C ILE A 133 -35.43 -8.50 -2.78
N PHE A 134 -35.99 -8.33 -1.58
CA PHE A 134 -35.26 -7.83 -0.42
C PHE A 134 -34.07 -8.74 -0.05
N THR A 135 -34.26 -10.06 -0.10
CA THR A 135 -33.20 -11.04 0.18
C THR A 135 -32.08 -10.91 -0.85
N LEU A 136 -32.41 -10.85 -2.14
CA LEU A 136 -31.44 -10.68 -3.22
C LEU A 136 -30.69 -9.35 -3.10
N LEU A 137 -31.39 -8.25 -2.82
CA LEU A 137 -30.79 -6.93 -2.63
C LEU A 137 -29.85 -6.90 -1.43
N THR A 138 -30.24 -7.50 -0.30
CA THR A 138 -29.38 -7.56 0.90
C THR A 138 -28.12 -8.37 0.64
N ILE A 139 -28.25 -9.53 -0.02
CA ILE A 139 -27.09 -10.33 -0.43
C ILE A 139 -26.21 -9.51 -1.38
N PHE A 140 -26.77 -8.94 -2.43
CA PHE A 140 -26.05 -8.13 -3.42
C PHE A 140 -25.27 -6.98 -2.75
N MET A 141 -25.92 -6.25 -1.83
CA MET A 141 -25.32 -5.11 -1.14
C MET A 141 -24.16 -5.53 -0.23
N LEU A 142 -24.29 -6.64 0.51
CA LEU A 142 -23.21 -7.20 1.31
C LEU A 142 -22.06 -7.74 0.44
N ARG A 143 -22.35 -8.29 -0.75
CA ARG A 143 -21.33 -8.75 -1.69
C ARG A 143 -20.55 -7.60 -2.32
N ILE A 144 -21.23 -6.50 -2.68
CA ILE A 144 -20.57 -5.28 -3.13
C ILE A 144 -19.70 -4.70 -2.02
N ALA A 145 -20.19 -4.65 -0.77
CA ALA A 145 -19.41 -4.17 0.36
C ALA A 145 -18.12 -5.01 0.57
N ASP A 146 -18.24 -6.34 0.51
CA ASP A 146 -17.09 -7.25 0.55
C ASP A 146 -16.13 -7.04 -0.63
N LEU A 147 -16.63 -6.74 -1.83
CA LEU A 147 -15.81 -6.49 -3.01
C LEU A 147 -15.03 -5.17 -2.90
N ILE A 148 -15.69 -4.09 -2.51
CA ILE A 148 -15.07 -2.77 -2.31
C ILE A 148 -13.97 -2.87 -1.28
N ASP A 149 -14.24 -3.49 -0.12
CA ASP A 149 -13.26 -3.64 0.94
C ASP A 149 -12.05 -4.50 0.50
N ARG A 150 -12.26 -5.56 -0.28
CA ARG A 150 -11.16 -6.36 -0.84
C ARG A 150 -10.32 -5.55 -1.82
N GLU A 151 -10.95 -4.77 -2.67
CA GLU A 151 -10.26 -3.96 -3.68
C GLU A 151 -9.45 -2.84 -3.04
N MET A 152 -10.01 -2.18 -2.03
CA MET A 152 -9.28 -1.18 -1.23
C MET A 152 -8.07 -1.78 -0.52
N ARG A 153 -8.21 -2.96 0.09
CA ARG A 153 -7.08 -3.65 0.74
C ARG A 153 -6.00 -4.06 -0.26
N ARG A 154 -6.38 -4.56 -1.44
CA ARG A 154 -5.44 -4.88 -2.52
C ARG A 154 -4.68 -3.65 -2.97
N ALA A 155 -5.39 -2.56 -3.23
CA ALA A 155 -4.77 -1.30 -3.64
C ALA A 155 -3.81 -0.77 -2.57
N GLN A 156 -4.16 -0.83 -1.28
CA GLN A 156 -3.27 -0.45 -0.19
C GLN A 156 -2.04 -1.34 -0.11
N HIS A 157 -2.20 -2.67 -0.22
CA HIS A 157 -1.09 -3.61 -0.17
C HIS A 157 -0.13 -3.43 -1.35
N THR A 158 -0.65 -3.23 -2.56
CA THR A 158 0.17 -2.91 -3.75
C THR A 158 0.94 -1.62 -3.55
N ARG A 159 0.32 -0.57 -3.01
CA ARG A 159 1.03 0.70 -2.70
C ARG A 159 2.15 0.50 -1.68
N GLU A 160 1.91 -0.29 -0.64
CA GLU A 160 2.92 -0.61 0.36
C GLU A 160 4.10 -1.39 -0.23
N LEU A 161 3.81 -2.40 -1.07
CA LEU A 161 4.85 -3.17 -1.76
C LEU A 161 5.68 -2.30 -2.70
N LEU A 162 5.05 -1.39 -3.46
CA LEU A 162 5.76 -0.45 -4.32
C LEU A 162 6.66 0.49 -3.52
N ALA A 163 6.18 1.03 -2.40
CA ALA A 163 6.98 1.88 -1.52
C ALA A 163 8.19 1.13 -0.93
N ARG A 164 8.02 -0.14 -0.54
CA ARG A 164 9.10 -1.01 -0.07
C ARG A 164 10.12 -1.32 -1.17
N LEU A 165 9.64 -1.62 -2.39
CA LEU A 165 10.51 -1.89 -3.55
C LEU A 165 11.35 -0.66 -3.89
N GLU A 166 10.74 0.52 -3.92
CA GLU A 166 11.44 1.78 -4.20
C GLU A 166 12.52 2.06 -3.15
N THR A 167 12.20 1.84 -1.86
CA THR A 167 13.17 2.00 -0.77
C THR A 167 14.34 1.03 -0.91
N SER A 168 14.07 -0.25 -1.18
CA SER A 168 15.11 -1.26 -1.39
C SER A 168 15.97 -0.95 -2.61
N HIS A 169 15.36 -0.50 -3.71
CA HIS A 169 16.08 -0.10 -4.92
C HIS A 169 17.04 1.06 -4.65
N ARG A 170 16.60 2.09 -3.92
CA ARG A 170 17.47 3.21 -3.51
C ARG A 170 18.62 2.74 -2.61
N GLN A 171 18.37 1.81 -1.68
CA GLN A 171 19.42 1.24 -0.84
C GLN A 171 20.45 0.46 -1.66
N LEU A 172 20.00 -0.39 -2.58
CA LEU A 172 20.88 -1.12 -3.49
C LEU A 172 21.73 -0.19 -4.35
N GLN A 173 21.15 0.89 -4.86
CA GLN A 173 21.90 1.91 -5.60
C GLN A 173 22.97 2.60 -4.73
N ALA A 174 22.64 2.94 -3.49
CA ALA A 174 23.60 3.53 -2.54
C ALA A 174 24.71 2.55 -2.14
N TYR A 175 24.40 1.27 -1.94
CA TYR A 175 25.41 0.25 -1.69
C TYR A 175 26.29 0.03 -2.92
N ALA A 176 25.71 -0.02 -4.12
CA ALA A 176 26.47 -0.17 -5.36
C ALA A 176 27.46 1.00 -5.56
N SER A 177 27.06 2.24 -5.26
CA SER A 177 27.97 3.39 -5.32
C SER A 177 29.08 3.29 -4.27
N GLN A 178 28.77 2.91 -3.03
CA GLN A 178 29.77 2.70 -1.98
C GLN A 178 30.77 1.59 -2.34
N VAL A 179 30.29 0.48 -2.88
CA VAL A 179 31.16 -0.62 -3.34
C VAL A 179 32.06 -0.15 -4.48
N ALA A 180 31.55 0.63 -5.43
CA ALA A 180 32.36 1.18 -6.52
C ALA A 180 33.45 2.14 -6.02
N GLU A 181 33.12 3.00 -5.06
CA GLU A 181 34.09 3.91 -4.42
C GLU A 181 35.17 3.12 -3.65
N LEU A 182 34.76 2.12 -2.87
CA LEU A 182 35.68 1.28 -2.11
C LEU A 182 36.60 0.47 -3.03
N ALA A 183 36.05 -0.15 -4.07
CA ALA A 183 36.82 -0.89 -5.06
C ALA A 183 37.84 0.01 -5.76
N THR A 184 37.46 1.25 -6.09
CA THR A 184 38.38 2.24 -6.68
C THR A 184 39.50 2.62 -5.70
N ALA A 185 39.19 2.77 -4.41
CA ALA A 185 40.19 3.07 -3.38
C ALA A 185 41.15 1.90 -3.12
N GLU A 186 40.62 0.67 -3.05
CA GLU A 186 41.41 -0.55 -2.91
C GLU A 186 42.35 -0.75 -4.09
N GLU A 187 41.87 -0.51 -5.32
CA GLU A 187 42.66 -0.56 -6.54
C GLU A 187 43.84 0.43 -6.50
N ARG A 188 43.57 1.69 -6.10
CA ARG A 188 44.61 2.71 -5.95
C ARG A 188 45.66 2.32 -4.90
N ASN A 189 45.23 1.73 -3.78
CA ASN A 189 46.14 1.31 -2.72
C ASN A 189 47.00 0.12 -3.16
N ARG A 190 46.40 -0.88 -3.83
CA ARG A 190 47.14 -2.00 -4.41
C ARG A 190 48.21 -1.49 -5.37
N LEU A 191 47.84 -0.59 -6.29
CA LEU A 191 48.77 -0.03 -7.24
C LEU A 191 49.88 0.80 -6.57
N ALA A 192 49.57 1.57 -5.53
CA ALA A 192 50.58 2.31 -4.77
C ALA A 192 51.62 1.36 -4.14
N ARG A 193 51.19 0.20 -3.63
CA ARG A 193 52.08 -0.84 -3.12
C ARG A 193 52.91 -1.48 -4.24
N ASP A 194 52.32 -1.84 -5.37
CA ASP A 194 53.04 -2.40 -6.51
C ASP A 194 54.13 -1.45 -7.04
N ILE A 195 53.81 -0.14 -7.14
CA ILE A 195 54.77 0.90 -7.51
C ILE A 195 55.87 1.03 -6.45
N HIS A 196 55.52 1.04 -5.15
CA HIS A 196 56.49 1.15 -4.07
C HIS A 196 57.46 -0.03 -4.05
N ASP A 197 56.98 -1.25 -4.25
CA ASP A 197 57.80 -2.46 -4.24
C ASP A 197 58.76 -2.49 -5.44
N SER A 198 58.30 -2.14 -6.65
CA SER A 198 59.16 -2.00 -7.84
C SER A 198 60.24 -0.93 -7.63
N VAL A 199 59.84 0.29 -7.25
CA VAL A 199 60.78 1.40 -7.03
C VAL A 199 61.76 1.08 -5.90
N GLY A 200 61.30 0.49 -4.80
CA GLY A 200 62.15 0.10 -3.67
C GLY A 200 63.19 -0.94 -4.06
N HIS A 201 62.83 -1.91 -4.90
CA HIS A 201 63.76 -2.91 -5.42
C HIS A 201 64.86 -2.27 -6.26
N HIS A 202 64.49 -1.41 -7.22
CA HIS A 202 65.45 -0.70 -8.07
C HIS A 202 66.37 0.22 -7.28
N LEU A 203 65.83 0.97 -6.30
CA LEU A 203 66.63 1.85 -5.43
C LEU A 203 67.66 1.05 -4.61
N THR A 204 67.29 -0.14 -4.13
CA THR A 204 68.21 -1.02 -3.43
C THR A 204 69.34 -1.50 -4.35
N ALA A 205 69.02 -1.92 -5.57
CA ALA A 205 70.01 -2.34 -6.57
C ALA A 205 70.97 -1.20 -6.94
N ILE A 206 70.44 0.01 -7.17
CA ILE A 206 71.23 1.22 -7.43
C ILE A 206 72.17 1.50 -6.27
N ASN A 207 71.68 1.46 -5.03
CA ASN A 207 72.53 1.73 -3.86
C ASN A 207 73.69 0.73 -3.74
N ILE A 208 73.42 -0.56 -3.93
CA ILE A 208 74.45 -1.62 -3.90
C ILE A 208 75.49 -1.41 -5.02
N GLN A 209 75.06 -1.06 -6.24
CA GLN A 209 75.96 -0.81 -7.36
C GLN A 209 76.82 0.45 -7.16
N LEU A 210 76.25 1.50 -6.55
CA LEU A 210 77.00 2.70 -6.18
C LEU A 210 78.02 2.43 -5.06
N GLU A 211 77.64 1.66 -4.04
CA GLU A 211 78.56 1.22 -2.98
C GLU A 211 79.74 0.42 -3.56
N LYS A 212 79.46 -0.50 -4.50
CA LYS A 212 80.49 -1.24 -5.23
C LYS A 212 81.40 -0.32 -6.05
N ALA A 213 80.84 0.66 -6.76
CA ALA A 213 81.63 1.64 -7.50
C ALA A 213 82.59 2.42 -6.59
N ILE A 214 82.12 2.84 -5.40
CA ILE A 214 82.94 3.55 -4.41
C ILE A 214 84.07 2.65 -3.89
N ALA A 215 83.76 1.38 -3.56
CA ALA A 215 84.72 0.44 -2.99
C ALA A 215 85.86 0.07 -3.95
N PHE A 216 85.59 -0.03 -5.26
CA PHE A 216 86.57 -0.45 -6.27
C PHE A 216 87.27 0.72 -6.98
N ARG A 217 86.83 1.97 -6.79
CA ARG A 217 87.33 3.16 -7.51
C ARG A 217 88.85 3.31 -7.60
N GLN A 218 89.60 2.96 -6.55
CA GLN A 218 91.07 3.07 -6.53
C GLN A 218 91.78 1.77 -6.90
N ARG A 219 91.07 0.63 -6.85
CA ARG A 219 91.64 -0.72 -6.92
C ARG A 219 91.44 -1.34 -8.30
N ASP A 220 90.28 -1.09 -8.90
CA ASP A 220 89.86 -1.54 -10.23
C ASP A 220 88.92 -0.48 -10.83
N PRO A 221 89.46 0.50 -11.57
CA PRO A 221 88.67 1.58 -12.16
C PRO A 221 87.64 1.10 -13.16
N ASP A 222 87.95 0.07 -13.95
CA ASP A 222 87.05 -0.46 -14.98
C ASP A 222 85.82 -1.12 -14.34
N GLN A 223 86.01 -1.86 -13.24
CA GLN A 223 84.91 -2.44 -12.47
C GLN A 223 84.04 -1.38 -11.79
N ALA A 224 84.64 -0.29 -11.30
CA ALA A 224 83.91 0.84 -10.74
C ALA A 224 83.04 1.52 -11.81
N ASP A 225 83.60 1.74 -12.99
CA ASP A 225 82.91 2.34 -14.14
C ASP A 225 81.75 1.48 -14.63
N GLN A 226 81.93 0.15 -14.64
CA GLN A 226 80.84 -0.78 -14.95
C GLN A 226 79.72 -0.71 -13.90
N SER A 227 80.05 -0.63 -12.61
CA SER A 227 79.05 -0.56 -11.54
C SER A 227 78.23 0.74 -11.62
N VAL A 228 78.82 1.86 -12.07
CA VAL A 228 78.08 3.10 -12.36
C VAL A 228 77.15 2.94 -13.57
N ARG A 229 77.60 2.24 -14.62
CA ARG A 229 76.74 1.95 -15.80
C ARG A 229 75.56 1.08 -15.42
N ASP A 230 75.76 0.06 -14.59
CA ASP A 230 74.69 -0.79 -14.08
C ASP A 230 73.69 0.03 -13.26
N ALA A 231 74.18 0.95 -12.40
CA ALA A 231 73.32 1.84 -11.58
C ALA A 231 72.46 2.76 -12.45
N LYS A 232 73.04 3.28 -13.54
CA LYS A 232 72.29 4.06 -14.53
C LYS A 232 71.22 3.21 -15.22
N ALA A 233 71.54 1.99 -15.63
CA ALA A 233 70.59 1.09 -16.28
C ALA A 233 69.42 0.73 -15.35
N SER A 234 69.68 0.43 -14.08
CA SER A 234 68.64 0.20 -13.07
C SER A 234 67.77 1.44 -12.83
N ALA A 235 68.35 2.65 -12.85
CA ALA A 235 67.57 3.90 -12.73
C ALA A 235 66.68 4.15 -13.96
N GLU A 236 67.18 3.88 -15.17
CA GLU A 236 66.39 3.99 -16.40
C GLU A 236 65.24 2.97 -16.43
N ALA A 237 65.49 1.73 -15.99
CA ALA A 237 64.46 0.70 -15.85
C ALA A 237 63.37 1.10 -14.82
N ALA A 238 63.76 1.62 -13.66
CA ALA A 238 62.83 2.09 -12.63
C ALA A 238 61.91 3.22 -13.15
N LEU A 239 62.48 4.16 -13.91
CA LEU A 239 61.70 5.26 -14.50
C LEU A 239 60.72 4.76 -15.57
N GLN A 240 61.08 3.71 -16.32
CA GLN A 240 60.19 3.09 -17.29
C GLN A 240 59.03 2.36 -16.59
N ASP A 241 59.31 1.56 -15.56
CA ASP A 241 58.29 0.82 -14.78
C ASP A 241 57.25 1.78 -14.15
N VAL A 242 57.71 2.92 -13.61
CA VAL A 242 56.83 3.95 -13.06
C VAL A 242 55.98 4.59 -14.15
N ARG A 243 56.55 4.90 -15.32
CA ARG A 243 55.83 5.50 -16.45
C ARG A 243 54.76 4.56 -17.00
N GLU A 244 55.03 3.26 -17.08
CA GLU A 244 54.06 2.27 -17.53
C GLU A 244 52.91 2.12 -16.51
N SER A 245 53.25 2.06 -15.23
CA SER A 245 52.27 1.96 -14.13
C SER A 245 51.35 3.20 -14.04
N VAL A 246 51.91 4.40 -14.22
CA VAL A 246 51.14 5.67 -14.27
C VAL A 246 50.40 5.84 -15.61
N GLY A 247 50.95 5.33 -16.71
CA GLY A 247 50.30 5.32 -18.03
C GLY A 247 49.04 4.46 -18.05
N ALA A 248 49.08 3.29 -17.42
CA ALA A 248 47.92 2.40 -17.27
C ALA A 248 46.77 3.05 -16.48
N LEU A 249 47.08 3.84 -15.44
CA LEU A 249 46.10 4.63 -14.68
C LEU A 249 45.35 5.65 -15.54
N ARG A 250 46.04 6.31 -16.47
CA ARG A 250 45.43 7.36 -17.30
C ARG A 250 44.46 6.78 -18.34
N GLN A 251 44.74 5.59 -18.85
CA GLN A 251 43.88 4.92 -19.84
C GLN A 251 42.66 4.23 -19.21
N GLY A 252 42.78 3.74 -17.96
CA GLY A 252 41.65 3.18 -17.21
C GLY A 252 40.60 4.20 -16.76
N GLY A 253 40.99 5.48 -16.60
CA GLY A 253 40.07 6.57 -16.26
C GLY A 253 39.14 6.99 -17.41
N ASP A 254 39.61 6.92 -18.66
CA ASP A 254 38.84 7.34 -19.83
C ASP A 254 37.78 6.30 -20.26
N THR A 255 38.04 5.01 -20.03
CA THR A 255 37.17 3.89 -20.46
C THR A 255 35.92 3.68 -19.59
N PHE A 256 35.88 4.19 -18.35
CA PHE A 256 34.71 4.05 -17.47
C PHE A 256 33.62 5.11 -17.70
N SER A 257 33.90 6.13 -18.52
CA SER A 257 33.00 7.29 -18.73
C SER A 257 31.84 7.06 -19.73
N LEU A 258 31.77 5.90 -20.40
CA LEU A 258 30.84 5.66 -21.53
C LEU A 258 29.74 4.61 -21.27
N ARG A 259 29.21 4.49 -20.05
CA ARG A 259 28.04 3.61 -19.79
C ARG A 259 26.96 4.24 -18.90
N GLN A 260 26.63 5.50 -19.20
CA GLN A 260 25.35 6.10 -18.80
C GLN A 260 24.77 6.87 -19.99
N SER A 261 23.95 6.19 -20.80
CA SER A 261 22.96 6.78 -21.71
C SER A 261 21.81 5.79 -21.90
#